data_AF-A0A4Y2HGB9-F1
#
_entry.id   AF-A0A4Y2HGB9-F1
#
_cell.length_a   1.000
_cell.length_b   1.000
_cell.length_c   1.000
_cell.angle_alpha   90.00
_cell.angle_beta   90.00
_cell.angle_gamma   90.00
#
_symmetry.space_group_name_H-M   'P 1'
#
loop_
_entity.id
_entity.type
_entity.pdbx_description
1 polymer ?
#
loop_
_entity_poly.entity_id
_entity_poly.type
_entity_poly.pdbx_seq_one_letter_code
_entity_poly.pdbx_strand_id
1 'polypeptide(L)'
;MRRKLTAIAHAIISTIRPRSFSSPILHGIGLFVNRKFKSKSLISLLSRVGFCASYHEAQQLELSTIYHPVQPTPAGTFCQYIFDNADFNGATLDGLNTFHSMGGIKCITPSCSLPSALSIKRLKSVPTAEEVGNLGVLELLTFENVKKSTLQKIAVQDLSMLNPIPSDIFTPCLPDIFWMSGK
;
A
#
# COMPACT_ATOMS: atom_id res chain seq x y z
N MET A 1 4.80 -27.45 7.85
CA MET A 1 3.74 -27.85 8.81
C MET A 1 3.21 -26.68 9.65
N ARG A 2 4.09 -25.86 10.27
CA ARG A 2 3.74 -24.73 11.16
C ARG A 2 2.65 -23.78 10.63
N ARG A 3 2.73 -23.34 9.36
CA ARG A 3 1.74 -22.43 8.76
C ARG A 3 0.31 -23.01 8.75
N LYS A 4 0.17 -24.32 8.46
CA LYS A 4 -1.13 -25.01 8.45
C LYS A 4 -1.72 -25.07 9.86
N LEU A 5 -0.89 -25.38 10.86
CA LEU A 5 -1.31 -25.37 12.27
C LEU A 5 -1.78 -23.99 12.73
N THR A 6 -1.07 -22.92 12.36
CA THR A 6 -1.49 -21.54 12.67
C THR A 6 -2.83 -21.20 12.03
N ALA A 7 -3.04 -21.55 10.75
CA ALA A 7 -4.32 -21.30 10.08
C ALA A 7 -5.49 -22.03 10.77
N ILE A 8 -5.29 -23.31 11.13
CA ILE A 8 -6.29 -24.10 11.85
C ILE A 8 -6.57 -23.50 13.23
N ALA A 9 -5.54 -23.12 13.98
CA ALA A 9 -5.70 -22.49 15.30
C ALA A 9 -6.51 -21.20 15.20
N HIS A 10 -6.21 -20.35 14.22
CA HIS A 10 -6.94 -19.11 13.99
C HIS A 10 -8.41 -19.36 13.62
N ALA A 11 -8.70 -20.40 12.82
CA ALA A 11 -10.08 -20.79 12.50
C ALA A 11 -10.81 -21.26 13.77
N ILE A 12 -10.22 -22.17 14.54
CA ILE A 12 -10.81 -22.70 15.78
C ILE A 12 -11.09 -21.58 16.79
N ILE A 13 -10.12 -20.70 17.06
CA ILE A 13 -10.29 -19.60 18.01
C ILE A 13 -11.38 -18.64 17.52
N SER A 14 -11.41 -18.34 16.22
CA SER A 14 -12.45 -17.49 15.63
C SER A 14 -13.84 -18.10 15.73
N THR A 15 -13.97 -19.42 15.64
CA THR A 15 -15.26 -20.12 15.80
C THR A 15 -15.71 -20.15 17.26
N ILE A 16 -14.80 -20.39 18.21
CA ILE A 16 -15.11 -20.47 19.64
C ILE A 16 -15.39 -19.07 20.22
N ARG A 17 -14.76 -18.01 19.68
CA ARG A 17 -14.89 -16.63 20.18
C ARG A 17 -15.22 -15.64 19.06
N PRO A 18 -16.42 -15.72 18.45
CA PRO A 18 -16.77 -15.01 17.21
C PRO A 18 -16.86 -13.48 17.31
N ARG A 19 -16.58 -12.88 18.47
CA ARG A 19 -16.53 -11.42 18.68
C ARG A 19 -15.36 -10.94 19.53
N SER A 20 -14.61 -11.85 20.14
CA SER A 20 -13.50 -11.49 21.05
C SER A 20 -12.13 -11.70 20.41
N PHE A 21 -12.07 -12.44 19.29
CA PHE A 21 -10.84 -12.67 18.56
C PHE A 21 -10.98 -12.22 17.11
N SER A 22 -10.11 -11.28 16.71
CA SER A 22 -9.95 -10.89 15.31
C SER A 22 -8.75 -11.62 14.73
N SER A 23 -9.00 -12.55 13.83
CA SER A 23 -7.95 -13.32 13.18
C SER A 23 -7.35 -12.52 12.01
N PRO A 24 -6.07 -12.11 12.05
CA PRO A 24 -5.43 -11.43 10.92
C PRO A 24 -5.38 -12.31 9.66
N ILE A 25 -5.26 -13.64 9.83
CA ILE A 25 -5.26 -14.60 8.72
C ILE A 25 -6.61 -14.61 8.01
N LEU A 26 -7.72 -14.71 8.76
CA LEU A 26 -9.05 -14.76 8.17
C LEU A 26 -9.43 -13.43 7.51
N HIS A 27 -9.03 -12.30 8.09
CA HIS A 27 -9.22 -10.98 7.48
C HIS A 27 -8.40 -10.81 6.20
N GLY A 28 -7.13 -11.24 6.23
CA GLY A 28 -6.26 -11.20 5.05
C GLY A 28 -6.79 -12.06 3.91
N ILE A 29 -7.27 -13.28 4.20
CA ILE A 29 -7.91 -14.14 3.19
C ILE A 29 -9.19 -13.48 2.66
N GLY A 30 -10.03 -12.92 3.53
CA GLY A 30 -11.26 -12.24 3.13
C GLY A 30 -10.99 -11.06 2.18
N LEU A 31 -10.02 -10.20 2.52
CA LEU A 31 -9.60 -9.08 1.69
C LEU A 31 -9.00 -9.54 0.36
N PHE A 32 -8.15 -10.58 0.38
CA PHE A 32 -7.54 -11.15 -0.82
C PHE A 32 -8.60 -11.69 -1.79
N VAL A 33 -9.54 -12.50 -1.29
CA VAL A 33 -10.64 -13.04 -2.09
C VAL A 33 -11.51 -11.91 -2.64
N ASN A 34 -11.76 -10.87 -1.85
CA ASN A 34 -12.49 -9.68 -2.31
C ASN A 34 -11.78 -8.98 -3.46
N ARG A 35 -10.49 -8.73 -3.35
CA ARG A 35 -9.70 -8.08 -4.40
C ARG A 35 -9.61 -8.93 -5.66
N LYS A 36 -9.48 -10.25 -5.51
CA LYS A 36 -9.27 -11.18 -6.63
C LYS A 36 -10.54 -11.52 -7.41
N PHE A 37 -11.66 -11.73 -6.72
CA PHE A 37 -12.88 -12.25 -7.34
C PHE A 37 -14.05 -11.27 -7.33
N LYS A 38 -13.96 -10.17 -6.56
CA LYS A 38 -15.01 -9.15 -6.42
C LYS A 38 -16.41 -9.72 -6.16
N SER A 39 -16.49 -10.92 -5.56
CA SER A 39 -17.73 -11.68 -5.37
C SER A 39 -18.13 -11.75 -3.90
N LYS A 40 -19.17 -10.98 -3.56
CA LYS A 40 -19.76 -10.98 -2.22
C LYS A 40 -20.33 -12.34 -1.83
N SER A 41 -20.91 -13.07 -2.79
CA SER A 41 -21.47 -14.41 -2.57
C SER A 41 -20.39 -15.42 -2.19
N LEU A 42 -19.26 -15.40 -2.88
CA LEU A 42 -18.12 -16.27 -2.58
C LEU A 42 -17.58 -16.02 -1.17
N ILE A 43 -17.36 -14.75 -0.81
CA ILE A 43 -16.86 -14.39 0.53
C ILE A 43 -17.86 -14.77 1.61
N SER A 44 -19.15 -14.57 1.35
CA SER A 44 -20.22 -14.93 2.28
C SER A 44 -20.28 -16.44 2.49
N LEU A 45 -20.08 -17.25 1.45
CA LEU A 45 -19.98 -18.71 1.55
C LEU A 45 -18.75 -19.13 2.37
N LEU A 46 -17.56 -18.62 2.02
CA LEU A 46 -16.31 -18.96 2.71
C LEU A 46 -16.32 -18.52 4.18
N SER A 47 -16.90 -17.36 4.48
CA SER A 47 -17.06 -16.86 5.85
C SER A 47 -17.99 -17.75 6.68
N ARG A 48 -19.10 -18.23 6.10
CA ARG A 48 -20.01 -19.16 6.79
C ARG A 48 -19.38 -20.50 7.13
N VAL A 49 -18.45 -20.98 6.30
CA VAL A 49 -17.71 -22.22 6.55
C VAL A 49 -16.45 -21.97 7.42
N GLY A 50 -16.14 -20.72 7.77
CA GLY A 50 -15.03 -20.37 8.67
C GLY A 50 -13.66 -20.22 7.99
N PHE A 51 -13.61 -20.13 6.66
CA PHE A 51 -12.36 -20.00 5.90
C PHE A 51 -11.86 -18.55 5.76
N CYS A 52 -12.71 -17.54 5.97
CA CYS A 52 -12.31 -16.14 5.96
C CYS A 52 -13.21 -15.26 6.85
N ALA A 53 -12.81 -14.00 7.03
CA ALA A 53 -13.67 -13.01 7.66
C ALA A 53 -14.88 -12.68 6.77
N SER A 54 -15.91 -12.08 7.37
CA SER A 54 -17.10 -11.68 6.62
C SER A 54 -16.76 -10.60 5.60
N TYR A 55 -17.63 -10.44 4.60
CA TYR A 55 -17.50 -9.36 3.62
C TYR A 55 -17.42 -7.98 4.28
N HIS A 56 -18.23 -7.76 5.32
CA HIS A 56 -18.23 -6.52 6.08
C HIS A 56 -16.89 -6.27 6.78
N GLU A 57 -16.32 -7.29 7.44
CA GLU A 57 -15.00 -7.17 8.10
C GLU A 57 -13.87 -6.92 7.08
N ALA A 58 -13.93 -7.57 5.91
CA ALA A 58 -12.96 -7.35 4.84
C ALA A 58 -13.03 -5.90 4.30
N GLN A 59 -14.23 -5.39 4.07
CA GLN A 59 -14.46 -4.00 3.64
C GLN A 59 -14.01 -3.00 4.72
N GLN A 60 -14.31 -3.28 6.00
CA GLN A 60 -13.90 -2.43 7.11
C GLN A 60 -12.38 -2.38 7.25
N LEU A 61 -11.68 -3.51 7.05
CA LEU A 61 -10.21 -3.53 7.00
C LEU A 61 -9.68 -2.69 5.84
N GLU A 62 -10.25 -2.85 4.64
CA GLU A 62 -9.85 -2.08 3.45
C GLU A 62 -10.02 -0.56 3.69
N LEU A 63 -11.18 -0.14 4.18
CA LEU A 63 -11.43 1.27 4.49
C LEU A 63 -10.53 1.78 5.61
N SER A 64 -10.28 0.97 6.64
CA SER A 64 -9.35 1.33 7.71
C SER A 64 -7.92 1.53 7.19
N THR A 65 -7.52 0.79 6.15
CA THR A 65 -6.22 0.98 5.50
C THR A 65 -6.16 2.25 4.67
N ILE A 66 -7.26 2.64 4.01
CA ILE A 66 -7.35 3.86 3.20
C ILE A 66 -7.31 5.12 4.08
N TYR A 67 -8.01 5.10 5.22
CA TYR A 67 -8.01 6.21 6.18
C TYR A 67 -6.76 6.28 7.05
N HIS A 68 -5.85 5.31 6.93
CA HIS A 68 -4.62 5.35 7.69
C HIS A 68 -3.75 6.51 7.18
N PRO A 69 -3.32 7.43 8.06
CA PRO A 69 -2.55 8.59 7.63
C PRO A 69 -1.24 8.15 6.97
N VAL A 70 -0.93 8.75 5.83
CA VAL A 70 0.35 8.55 5.16
C VAL A 70 1.45 9.12 6.06
N GLN A 71 2.47 8.31 6.37
CA GLN A 71 3.57 8.76 7.21
C GLN A 71 4.34 9.90 6.50
N PRO A 72 4.63 11.00 7.22
CA PRO A 72 5.41 12.10 6.66
C PRO A 72 6.82 11.61 6.31
N THR A 73 7.42 12.19 5.26
CA THR A 73 8.81 11.92 4.92
C THR A 73 9.71 12.52 6.01
N PRO A 74 10.58 11.73 6.66
CA PRO A 74 11.54 12.27 7.62
C PRO A 74 12.51 13.26 6.96
N ALA A 75 12.90 14.30 7.67
CA ALA A 75 13.86 15.29 7.17
C ALA A 75 15.23 14.64 6.89
N GLY A 76 15.92 15.09 5.84
CA GLY A 76 17.24 14.57 5.46
C GLY A 76 17.22 13.18 4.81
N THR A 77 16.06 12.71 4.35
CA THR A 77 15.93 11.42 3.65
C THR A 77 15.71 11.62 2.16
N PHE A 78 16.21 10.67 1.37
CA PHE A 78 15.88 10.62 -0.05
C PHE A 78 14.50 9.98 -0.21
N CYS A 79 13.61 10.66 -0.94
CA CYS A 79 12.25 10.19 -1.20
C CYS A 79 11.96 10.25 -2.71
N GLN A 80 11.53 9.12 -3.27
CA GLN A 80 11.14 8.99 -4.67
C GLN A 80 9.75 8.39 -4.78
N TYR A 81 8.90 8.99 -5.60
CA TYR A 81 7.62 8.40 -5.99
C TYR A 81 7.79 7.68 -7.33
N ILE A 82 7.37 6.42 -7.38
CA ILE A 82 7.40 5.58 -8.58
C ILE A 82 5.96 5.24 -8.91
N PHE A 83 5.55 5.47 -10.15
CA PHE A 83 4.21 5.18 -10.62
C PHE A 83 4.26 4.17 -11.76
N ASP A 84 3.32 3.23 -11.74
CA ASP A 84 3.14 2.22 -12.79
C ASP A 84 1.64 1.96 -13.01
N ASN A 85 1.29 1.30 -14.11
CA ASN A 85 -0.08 0.90 -14.37
C ASN A 85 -0.52 -0.20 -13.40
N ALA A 86 -1.69 -0.02 -12.81
CA ALA A 86 -2.36 -0.93 -11.90
C ALA A 86 -3.72 -1.29 -12.51
N ASP A 87 -3.73 -2.35 -13.31
CA ASP A 87 -4.92 -2.84 -13.99
C ASP A 87 -5.58 -3.96 -13.18
N PHE A 88 -6.89 -3.84 -12.94
CA PHE A 88 -7.68 -4.84 -12.22
C PHE A 88 -8.77 -5.43 -13.12
N ASN A 89 -8.68 -6.73 -13.39
CA ASN A 89 -9.70 -7.49 -14.12
C ASN A 89 -10.78 -7.97 -13.14
N GLY A 90 -11.78 -7.12 -12.88
CA GLY A 90 -12.86 -7.44 -11.95
C GLY A 90 -13.79 -8.57 -12.41
N ALA A 91 -13.91 -8.79 -13.72
CA ALA A 91 -14.70 -9.86 -14.34
C ALA A 91 -13.82 -10.63 -15.33
N THR A 92 -13.49 -11.88 -15.00
CA THR A 92 -12.36 -12.61 -15.61
C THR A 92 -12.73 -13.53 -16.76
N LEU A 93 -13.72 -13.21 -17.60
CA LEU A 93 -14.07 -14.08 -18.74
C LEU A 93 -14.03 -13.41 -20.12
N ASP A 94 -14.40 -12.13 -20.24
CA ASP A 94 -14.46 -11.44 -21.54
C ASP A 94 -13.48 -10.26 -21.67
N GLY A 95 -12.83 -9.85 -20.58
CA GLY A 95 -11.95 -8.67 -20.57
C GLY A 95 -12.70 -7.34 -20.64
N LEU A 96 -14.03 -7.35 -20.53
CA LEU A 96 -14.86 -6.15 -20.42
C LEU A 96 -14.95 -5.79 -18.92
N ASN A 97 -14.82 -4.51 -18.56
CA ASN A 97 -14.64 -3.99 -17.19
C ASN A 97 -13.24 -4.20 -16.55
N THR A 98 -12.17 -3.99 -17.31
CA THR A 98 -10.87 -3.65 -16.75
C THR A 98 -10.91 -2.30 -16.04
N PHE A 99 -10.66 -2.28 -14.74
CA PHE A 99 -10.38 -1.04 -14.03
C PHE A 99 -8.91 -0.68 -14.26
N HIS A 100 -8.68 0.34 -15.08
CA HIS A 100 -7.37 0.91 -15.33
C HIS A 100 -7.08 2.01 -14.31
N SER A 101 -6.00 1.85 -13.56
CA SER A 101 -5.53 2.86 -12.61
C SER A 101 -4.02 3.00 -12.66
N MET A 102 -3.50 4.10 -12.14
CA MET A 102 -2.06 4.27 -11.94
C MET A 102 -1.76 4.02 -10.45
N GLY A 103 -0.98 3.00 -10.15
CA GLY A 103 -0.48 2.71 -8.82
C GLY A 103 0.79 3.50 -8.55
N GLY A 104 0.86 4.18 -7.39
CA GLY A 104 2.07 4.86 -6.94
C GLY A 104 2.65 4.19 -5.70
N ILE A 105 3.98 4.07 -5.65
CA ILE A 105 4.73 3.71 -4.44
C ILE A 105 5.66 4.85 -4.04
N LYS A 106 5.82 5.04 -2.73
CA LYS A 106 6.77 5.99 -2.13
C LYS A 106 7.95 5.21 -1.59
N CYS A 107 9.14 5.46 -2.15
CA CYS A 107 10.40 4.84 -1.73
C CYS A 107 11.20 5.84 -0.90
N ILE A 108 11.66 5.43 0.29
CA ILE A 108 12.46 6.28 1.20
C ILE A 108 13.78 5.58 1.53
N THR A 109 14.89 6.32 1.45
CA THR A 109 16.25 5.84 1.78
C THR A 109 16.94 6.82 2.73
N PRO A 110 17.70 6.34 3.75
CA PRO A 110 17.92 4.94 4.12
C PRO A 110 16.72 4.32 4.84
N SER A 111 16.61 2.99 4.84
CA SER A 111 15.47 2.27 5.45
C SER A 111 15.32 2.54 6.96
N CYS A 112 16.42 2.82 7.66
CA CYS A 112 16.43 3.16 9.09
C CYS A 112 15.79 4.52 9.42
N SER A 113 15.50 5.34 8.41
CA SER A 113 14.82 6.62 8.60
C SER A 113 13.32 6.49 8.80
N LEU A 114 12.73 5.36 8.40
CA LEU A 114 11.29 5.12 8.55
C LEU A 114 10.96 4.81 10.02
N PRO A 115 9.96 5.49 10.61
CA PRO A 115 9.46 5.10 11.92
C PRO A 115 8.80 3.72 11.84
N SER A 116 8.70 3.04 12.98
CA SER A 116 8.00 1.75 13.05
C SER A 116 6.57 1.86 12.51
N ALA A 117 6.13 0.83 11.80
CA ALA A 117 4.79 0.77 11.23
C ALA A 117 3.74 0.98 12.33
N LEU A 118 2.90 2.00 12.15
CA LEU A 118 1.82 2.28 13.08
C LEU A 118 0.74 1.21 12.93
N SER A 119 0.13 0.83 14.05
CA SER A 119 -1.03 -0.05 14.01
C SER A 119 -2.19 0.63 13.29
N ILE A 120 -2.78 -0.08 12.32
CA ILE A 120 -3.97 0.40 11.60
C ILE A 120 -5.15 0.35 12.58
N LYS A 121 -5.71 1.51 12.89
CA LYS A 121 -6.89 1.61 13.74
C LYS A 121 -8.12 1.21 12.93
N ARG A 122 -8.92 0.31 13.48
CA ARG A 122 -10.22 -0.08 12.91
C ARG A 122 -11.17 1.12 12.95
N LEU A 123 -11.75 1.47 11.79
CA LEU A 123 -12.79 2.49 11.71
C LEU A 123 -14.05 2.06 12.46
N LYS A 124 -14.73 3.01 13.15
CA LYS A 124 -15.96 2.72 13.90
C LYS A 124 -17.19 2.64 13.00
N SER A 125 -17.22 3.45 11.95
CA SER A 125 -18.27 3.51 10.95
C SER A 125 -17.69 3.25 9.56
N VAL A 126 -18.53 2.77 8.65
CA VAL A 126 -18.20 2.61 7.24
C VAL A 126 -18.48 3.96 6.56
N PRO A 127 -17.45 4.68 6.10
CA PRO A 127 -17.63 5.95 5.38
C PRO A 127 -18.32 5.74 4.03
N THR A 128 -18.93 6.80 3.52
CA THR A 128 -19.61 6.77 2.22
C THR A 128 -18.61 6.75 1.06
N ALA A 129 -19.05 6.31 -0.12
CA ALA A 129 -18.18 6.30 -1.30
C ALA A 129 -17.69 7.71 -1.68
N GLU A 130 -18.51 8.74 -1.46
CA GLU A 130 -18.14 10.15 -1.69
C GLU A 130 -17.07 10.61 -0.69
N GLU A 131 -17.23 10.30 0.60
CA GLU A 131 -16.23 10.59 1.62
C GLU A 131 -14.89 9.91 1.30
N VAL A 132 -14.93 8.65 0.86
CA VAL A 132 -13.73 7.91 0.46
C VAL A 132 -13.10 8.50 -0.81
N GLY A 133 -13.91 8.92 -1.78
CA GLY A 133 -13.45 9.50 -3.04
C GLY A 133 -12.76 10.86 -2.87
N ASN A 134 -13.12 11.61 -1.83
CA ASN A 134 -12.50 12.89 -1.50
C ASN A 134 -11.19 12.76 -0.71
N LEU A 135 -10.82 11.54 -0.26
CA LEU A 135 -9.58 11.31 0.47
C LEU A 135 -8.39 11.19 -0.47
N GLY A 136 -7.27 11.81 -0.09
CA GLY A 136 -6.01 11.64 -0.80
C GLY A 136 -6.01 12.17 -2.24
N VAL A 137 -7.00 13.01 -2.60
CA VAL A 137 -7.01 13.73 -3.87
C VAL A 137 -5.87 14.74 -3.84
N LEU A 138 -4.83 14.47 -4.63
CA LEU A 138 -3.77 15.43 -4.89
C LEU A 138 -4.15 16.23 -6.14
N GLU A 139 -4.17 17.55 -6.02
CA GLU A 139 -4.35 18.41 -7.18
C GLU A 139 -3.18 18.19 -8.16
N LEU A 140 -3.50 17.75 -9.37
CA LEU A 140 -2.52 17.62 -10.44
C LEU A 140 -2.14 19.03 -10.92
N LEU A 141 -0.95 19.48 -10.54
CA LEU A 141 -0.36 20.69 -11.08
C LEU A 141 0.18 20.40 -12.48
N THR A 142 -0.59 20.72 -13.51
CA THR A 142 -0.13 20.64 -14.89
C THR A 142 0.88 21.76 -15.16
N PHE A 143 2.11 21.38 -15.51
CA PHE A 143 3.10 22.33 -15.99
C PHE A 143 2.71 22.81 -17.39
N GLU A 144 2.28 24.06 -17.51
CA GLU A 144 2.15 24.72 -18.80
C GLU A 144 3.54 25.12 -19.29
N ASN A 145 3.94 24.58 -20.45
CA ASN A 145 5.21 24.95 -21.09
C ASN A 145 5.08 26.35 -21.71
N VAL A 146 5.19 27.38 -20.88
CA VAL A 146 5.16 28.77 -21.31
C VAL A 146 6.47 29.08 -22.05
N LYS A 147 6.40 29.02 -23.40
CA LYS A 147 7.34 29.54 -24.42
C LYS A 147 8.84 29.57 -24.05
N LYS A 148 9.61 28.63 -24.62
CA LYS A 148 11.03 28.64 -25.05
C LYS A 148 12.16 29.26 -24.19
N SER A 149 11.91 29.94 -23.06
CA SER A 149 12.96 30.56 -22.22
C SER A 149 12.99 30.05 -20.77
N THR A 150 12.39 28.90 -20.50
CA THR A 150 12.32 28.32 -19.14
C THR A 150 13.62 27.69 -18.69
N LEU A 151 14.47 27.20 -19.61
CA LEU A 151 15.80 26.67 -19.27
C LEU A 151 16.69 27.71 -18.55
N GLN A 152 16.54 29.00 -18.88
CA GLN A 152 17.28 30.09 -18.22
C GLN A 152 16.82 30.35 -16.77
N LYS A 153 15.63 29.87 -16.38
CA LYS A 153 15.09 29.98 -15.02
C LYS A 153 15.39 28.74 -14.17
N ILE A 154 15.88 27.66 -14.76
CA ILE A 154 16.27 26.46 -14.01
C ILE A 154 17.62 26.78 -13.34
N ALA A 155 17.55 27.11 -12.05
CA ALA A 155 18.74 27.18 -11.22
C ALA A 155 19.23 25.74 -10.96
N VAL A 156 20.25 25.31 -11.70
CA VAL A 156 20.97 24.07 -11.42
C VAL A 156 21.77 24.30 -10.15
N GLN A 157 21.25 23.84 -9.02
CA GLN A 157 22.01 23.80 -7.78
C GLN A 157 22.92 22.58 -7.80
N ASP A 158 24.14 22.76 -7.30
CA ASP A 158 25.04 21.65 -7.08
C ASP A 158 24.44 20.74 -6.00
N LEU A 159 24.20 19.47 -6.36
CA LEU A 159 23.71 18.45 -5.45
C LEU A 159 24.65 18.27 -4.25
N SER A 160 25.94 18.57 -4.43
CA SER A 160 26.95 18.53 -3.36
C SER A 160 26.73 19.62 -2.29
N MET A 161 26.06 20.74 -2.63
CA MET A 161 25.71 21.76 -1.64
C MET A 161 24.45 21.40 -0.84
N LEU A 162 23.53 20.63 -1.44
CA LEU A 162 22.30 20.17 -0.79
C LEU A 162 22.56 18.94 0.10
N ASN A 163 23.41 18.03 -0.37
CA ASN A 163 23.85 16.84 0.34
C ASN A 163 25.39 16.78 0.27
N PRO A 164 26.11 17.49 1.17
CA PRO A 164 27.57 17.42 1.21
C PRO A 164 28.01 15.98 1.39
N ILE A 165 28.74 15.47 0.39
CA ILE A 165 29.34 14.14 0.46
C ILE A 165 30.37 14.21 1.59
N PRO A 166 30.21 13.44 2.69
CA PRO A 166 31.22 13.39 3.74
C PRO A 166 32.53 12.91 3.13
N SER A 167 33.65 13.46 3.59
CA SER A 167 35.00 13.00 3.19
C SER A 167 35.21 11.50 3.46
N ASP A 168 34.48 10.94 4.40
CA ASP A 168 34.36 9.49 4.61
C ASP A 168 33.24 8.94 3.72
N ILE A 169 33.59 8.66 2.47
CA ILE A 169 32.71 7.95 1.54
C ILE A 169 32.40 6.58 2.18
N PHE A 170 31.12 6.33 2.48
CA PHE A 170 30.65 5.02 2.88
C PHE A 170 31.02 4.02 1.78
N THR A 171 32.03 3.19 2.03
CA THR A 171 32.38 2.08 1.13
C THR A 171 31.21 1.10 1.12
N PRO A 172 30.46 0.96 0.00
CA PRO A 172 29.29 0.11 -0.04
C PRO A 172 29.69 -1.33 0.32
N CYS A 173 28.91 -1.98 1.17
CA CYS A 173 29.16 -3.38 1.49
C CYS A 173 28.81 -4.25 0.27
N LEU A 174 29.32 -5.49 0.21
CA LEU A 174 29.12 -6.39 -0.93
C LEU A 174 27.65 -6.50 -1.40
N PRO A 175 26.65 -6.58 -0.50
CA PRO A 175 25.23 -6.50 -0.85
C PRO A 175 24.80 -5.21 -1.57
N ASP A 176 25.33 -4.05 -1.16
CA ASP A 176 25.03 -2.76 -1.78
C ASP A 176 25.60 -2.70 -3.21
N ILE A 177 26.80 -3.27 -3.41
CA ILE A 177 27.42 -3.37 -4.74
C ILE A 177 26.59 -4.29 -5.65
N PHE A 178 26.09 -5.42 -5.14
CA PHE A 178 25.20 -6.30 -5.90
C PHE A 178 23.89 -5.60 -6.28
N TRP A 179 23.30 -4.84 -5.35
CA TRP A 179 22.10 -4.05 -5.62
C TRP A 179 22.34 -2.97 -6.68
N MET A 180 23.46 -2.24 -6.59
CA MET A 180 23.85 -1.21 -7.55
C MET A 180 24.25 -1.78 -8.92
N SER A 181 24.78 -3.01 -8.96
CA SER A 181 25.26 -3.64 -10.20
C SER A 181 24.18 -4.38 -10.98
N GLY A 182 22.95 -4.44 -10.46
CA GLY A 182 21.76 -4.83 -11.22
C GLY A 182 21.93 -6.08 -12.09
N LYS A 183 22.46 -7.16 -11.52
CA LYS A 183 22.42 -8.52 -12.08
C LYS A 183 21.88 -9.49 -11.04
#